data_AF-V4JVB0-F1
#
_entry.id   AF-V4JVB0-F1
#
_cell.length_a   1.000
_cell.length_b   1.000
_cell.length_c   1.000
_cell.angle_alpha   90.00
_cell.angle_beta   90.00
_cell.angle_gamma   90.00
#
_symmetry.space_group_name_H-M   'P 1'
#
loop_
_entity.id
_entity.type
_entity.pdbx_description
1 polymer ?
#
loop_
_entity_poly.entity_id
_entity_poly.type
_entity_poly.pdbx_seq_one_letter_code
_entity_poly.pdbx_strand_id
1 'polypeptide(L)'
;MKPNQKALLAACALATTHLAVAEDQSTSELAKAAQNPIASMISVPIQSNINLDWGPEGDTFAVTNIQLVLPFKLNDDWNLVTRTILPVVSQPALTPEQCRKWGTDDTVWVERSRSRPPTGVSLMTIKGYQIDADRHLVPIDPEQAPERSHQPDSMLWLDVEGPDRSVRAVWLDRLGVGGLARRLCLEFGDRPGLYPLKDEIVLVIPLLSVASGEPEVQHLTCLCRQGLLLTLHARELATDDRLAEIAYADAWLSERSIPALLSAVLIDLSMDNLRLTGELRSGVIALEERMDQAPSRVQAQDILALRSDLLTLAAAVGDVLPIVQALNATERPFFRVAAARDFMQCALVNLQAADGQLTWLDGRVSALRSGFEMHAQEQVNRRLNMLTILSAIFMPVTLLASIWGMNFATMPELGLPYAYPIALGVMVAVGSGMYLFFRKTGWFDRVGPPGDKT
;
A
#
# COMPACT_ATOMS: atom_id res chain seq x y z
N MET A 1 -21.84 18.13 35.56
CA MET A 1 -22.24 17.96 34.15
C MET A 1 -23.16 19.11 33.76
N LYS A 2 -22.83 19.85 32.69
CA LYS A 2 -23.50 21.09 32.26
C LYS A 2 -24.73 20.80 31.35
N PRO A 3 -25.71 21.73 31.24
CA PRO A 3 -27.05 21.47 30.70
C PRO A 3 -27.12 21.17 29.19
N ASN A 4 -26.02 21.37 28.44
CA ASN A 4 -26.02 21.27 26.98
C ASN A 4 -25.87 19.83 26.44
N GLN A 5 -25.72 18.83 27.32
CA GLN A 5 -25.68 17.41 26.90
C GLN A 5 -27.08 16.79 26.75
N LYS A 6 -28.14 17.41 27.26
CA LYS A 6 -29.52 16.87 27.15
C LYS A 6 -30.22 17.22 25.83
N ALA A 7 -29.81 18.29 25.15
CA ALA A 7 -30.43 18.72 23.90
C ALA A 7 -29.98 17.87 22.68
N LEU A 8 -28.76 17.32 22.69
CA LEU A 8 -28.24 16.53 21.57
C LEU A 8 -28.77 15.08 21.56
N LEU A 9 -29.09 14.51 22.72
CA LEU A 9 -29.64 13.16 22.85
C LEU A 9 -31.14 13.08 22.53
N ALA A 10 -31.88 14.19 22.65
CA ALA A 10 -33.31 14.22 22.36
C ALA A 10 -33.63 14.32 20.85
N ALA A 11 -32.68 14.77 20.02
CA ALA A 11 -32.87 14.87 18.57
C ALA A 11 -32.62 13.55 17.81
N CYS A 12 -31.94 12.56 18.42
CA CYS A 12 -31.69 11.26 17.79
C CYS A 12 -32.76 10.19 18.09
N ALA A 13 -33.74 10.47 18.96
CA ALA A 13 -34.69 9.46 19.45
C ALA A 13 -36.11 9.55 18.83
N LEU A 14 -36.33 10.41 17.83
CA LEU A 14 -37.67 10.67 17.27
C LEU A 14 -37.84 10.34 15.76
N ALA A 15 -36.91 9.60 15.16
CA ALA A 15 -37.02 9.16 13.76
C ALA A 15 -37.27 7.64 13.59
N THR A 16 -37.54 6.91 14.68
CA THR A 16 -37.86 5.48 14.63
C THR A 16 -39.33 5.27 14.99
N THR A 17 -40.24 5.43 14.02
CA THR A 17 -41.48 4.64 13.92
C THR A 17 -42.20 4.99 12.62
N HIS A 18 -42.61 3.94 11.89
CA HIS A 18 -43.36 3.93 10.63
C HIS A 18 -42.59 4.10 9.32
N LEU A 19 -41.96 3.00 8.87
CA LEU A 19 -42.22 2.38 7.57
C LEU A 19 -41.38 1.09 7.47
N ALA A 20 -41.94 0.00 7.99
CA ALA A 20 -41.57 -1.33 7.53
C ALA A 20 -42.73 -1.81 6.65
N VAL A 21 -42.45 -2.04 5.37
CA VAL A 21 -42.92 -3.15 4.52
C VAL A 21 -42.64 -2.74 3.07
N ALA A 22 -41.85 -3.57 2.38
CA ALA A 22 -41.53 -3.57 0.94
C ALA A 22 -40.29 -2.78 0.46
N GLU A 23 -39.08 -3.09 0.96
CA GLU A 23 -37.82 -2.71 0.26
C GLU A 23 -36.60 -3.61 0.59
N ASP A 24 -36.81 -4.92 0.81
CA ASP A 24 -35.75 -5.80 1.35
C ASP A 24 -34.82 -6.41 0.28
N GLN A 25 -35.18 -6.33 -1.01
CA GLN A 25 -34.36 -6.87 -2.11
C GLN A 25 -33.44 -5.82 -2.76
N SER A 26 -33.86 -4.57 -2.92
CA SER A 26 -33.03 -3.50 -3.52
C SER A 26 -31.95 -2.99 -2.57
N THR A 27 -32.23 -2.92 -1.27
CA THR A 27 -31.26 -2.46 -0.25
C THR A 27 -30.12 -3.46 -0.05
N SER A 28 -30.39 -4.77 -0.16
CA SER A 28 -29.36 -5.82 -0.11
C SER A 28 -28.45 -5.80 -1.34
N GLU A 29 -29.02 -5.61 -2.54
CA GLU A 29 -28.27 -5.46 -3.80
C GLU A 29 -27.44 -4.16 -3.80
N LEU A 30 -28.00 -3.04 -3.32
CA LEU A 30 -27.28 -1.77 -3.16
C LEU A 30 -26.19 -1.85 -2.09
N ALA A 31 -26.41 -2.58 -0.99
CA ALA A 31 -25.39 -2.80 0.04
C ALA A 31 -24.25 -3.68 -0.47
N LYS A 32 -24.55 -4.74 -1.24
CA LYS A 32 -23.55 -5.56 -1.93
C LYS A 32 -22.80 -4.78 -3.01
N ALA A 33 -23.50 -3.92 -3.75
CA ALA A 33 -22.89 -3.03 -4.74
C ALA A 33 -22.04 -1.94 -4.07
N ALA A 34 -22.42 -1.43 -2.90
CA ALA A 34 -21.66 -0.43 -2.15
C ALA A 34 -20.38 -1.03 -1.52
N GLN A 35 -20.38 -2.32 -1.22
CA GLN A 35 -19.19 -3.07 -0.80
C GLN A 35 -18.28 -3.47 -1.98
N ASN A 36 -18.77 -3.35 -3.22
CA ASN A 36 -18.01 -3.61 -4.43
C ASN A 36 -17.40 -2.30 -4.97
N PRO A 37 -16.06 -2.09 -4.90
CA PRO A 37 -15.42 -0.85 -5.37
C PRO A 37 -15.54 -0.62 -6.90
N ILE A 38 -16.14 -1.58 -7.64
CA ILE A 38 -16.31 -1.58 -9.11
C ILE A 38 -17.76 -1.27 -9.51
N ALA A 39 -18.70 -1.22 -8.57
CA ALA A 39 -20.07 -0.84 -8.91
C ALA A 39 -20.08 0.59 -9.46
N SER A 40 -20.79 0.81 -10.57
CA SER A 40 -20.99 2.11 -11.21
C SER A 40 -21.93 2.99 -10.38
N MET A 41 -21.54 3.25 -9.14
CA MET A 41 -22.28 4.04 -8.18
C MET A 41 -21.44 5.24 -7.76
N ILE A 42 -22.09 6.39 -7.72
CA ILE A 42 -21.51 7.61 -7.16
C ILE A 42 -21.46 7.40 -5.65
N SER A 43 -20.27 7.50 -5.06
CA SER A 43 -20.10 7.37 -3.61
C SER A 43 -19.39 8.60 -3.04
N VAL A 44 -19.78 8.97 -1.83
CA VAL A 44 -19.14 10.06 -1.07
C VAL A 44 -18.73 9.55 0.32
N PRO A 45 -17.70 8.70 0.42
CA PRO A 45 -17.17 8.31 1.72
C PRO A 45 -16.68 9.52 2.52
N ILE A 46 -17.07 9.56 3.80
CA ILE A 46 -16.62 10.56 4.78
C ILE A 46 -15.80 9.81 5.82
N GLN A 47 -14.52 10.18 5.95
CA GLN A 47 -13.61 9.62 6.94
C GLN A 47 -13.13 10.73 7.88
N SER A 48 -13.35 10.58 9.18
CA SER A 48 -12.90 11.54 10.19
C SER A 48 -11.78 10.93 11.04
N ASN A 49 -10.62 11.55 11.01
CA ASN A 49 -9.48 11.22 11.88
C ASN A 49 -9.42 12.26 13.01
N ILE A 50 -9.53 11.80 14.26
CA ILE A 50 -9.52 12.65 15.46
C ILE A 50 -8.25 12.33 16.24
N ASN A 51 -7.35 13.29 16.34
CA ASN A 51 -6.13 13.21 17.12
C ASN A 51 -6.35 13.94 18.46
N LEU A 52 -6.22 13.20 19.54
CA LEU A 52 -6.27 13.72 20.91
C LEU A 52 -4.87 14.16 21.34
N ASP A 53 -4.78 15.08 22.29
CA ASP A 53 -3.52 15.55 22.90
C ASP A 53 -2.54 16.19 21.89
N TRP A 54 -3.07 17.10 21.05
CA TRP A 54 -2.29 17.75 19.99
C TRP A 54 -1.92 19.20 20.37
N GLY A 55 -0.63 19.50 20.32
CA GLY A 55 -0.08 20.83 20.62
C GLY A 55 0.19 21.07 22.12
N PRO A 56 0.70 22.25 22.49
CA PRO A 56 1.17 22.54 23.85
C PRO A 56 0.08 22.58 24.93
N GLU A 57 -1.19 22.70 24.55
CA GLU A 57 -2.35 22.68 25.46
C GLU A 57 -3.09 21.33 25.47
N GLY A 58 -2.65 20.32 24.70
CA GLY A 58 -3.26 18.98 24.69
C GLY A 58 -4.65 18.95 24.04
N ASP A 59 -4.91 19.82 23.07
CA ASP A 59 -6.22 20.01 22.46
C ASP A 59 -6.55 19.01 21.35
N THR A 60 -7.83 18.94 20.94
CA THR A 60 -8.30 18.01 19.91
C THR A 60 -8.15 18.58 18.49
N PHE A 61 -7.34 17.91 17.68
CA PHE A 61 -7.19 18.15 16.25
C PHE A 61 -8.02 17.13 15.46
N ALA A 62 -8.76 17.59 14.45
CA ALA A 62 -9.57 16.69 13.62
C ALA A 62 -9.44 17.02 12.13
N VAL A 63 -9.31 15.98 11.32
CA VAL A 63 -9.32 16.06 9.85
C VAL A 63 -10.42 15.17 9.32
N THR A 64 -11.39 15.77 8.64
CA THR A 64 -12.50 15.06 7.99
C THR A 64 -12.30 15.07 6.48
N ASN A 65 -11.98 13.92 5.90
CA ASN A 65 -11.82 13.75 4.48
C ASN A 65 -13.17 13.41 3.85
N ILE A 66 -13.65 14.28 2.96
CA ILE A 66 -14.82 14.04 2.12
C ILE A 66 -14.31 13.58 0.76
N GLN A 67 -14.63 12.35 0.35
CA GLN A 67 -14.07 11.75 -0.84
C GLN A 67 -15.18 11.51 -1.87
N LEU A 68 -15.28 12.35 -2.89
CA LEU A 68 -16.24 12.16 -3.98
C LEU A 68 -15.65 11.21 -5.03
N VAL A 69 -16.31 10.09 -5.27
CA VAL A 69 -15.94 9.11 -6.29
C VAL A 69 -17.00 9.10 -7.40
N LEU A 70 -16.60 9.51 -8.61
CA LEU A 70 -17.46 9.56 -9.79
C LEU A 70 -16.92 8.61 -10.86
N PRO A 71 -17.62 7.50 -11.16
CA PRO A 71 -17.32 6.64 -12.30
C PRO A 71 -17.99 7.15 -13.59
N PHE A 72 -17.22 7.27 -14.66
CA PHE A 72 -17.66 7.60 -16.02
C PHE A 72 -17.34 6.42 -16.95
N LYS A 73 -18.34 5.95 -17.70
CA LYS A 73 -18.13 4.97 -18.78
C LYS A 73 -17.72 5.73 -20.05
N LEU A 74 -16.50 5.54 -20.53
CA LEU A 74 -16.01 6.20 -21.76
C LEU A 74 -16.42 5.42 -23.02
N ASN A 75 -16.35 4.08 -22.96
CA ASN A 75 -16.79 3.13 -24.00
C ASN A 75 -17.00 1.73 -23.37
N ASP A 76 -17.25 0.68 -24.15
CA ASP A 76 -17.54 -0.67 -23.63
C ASP A 76 -16.36 -1.36 -22.92
N ASP A 77 -15.15 -0.84 -23.14
CA ASP A 77 -13.89 -1.40 -22.63
C ASP A 77 -13.19 -0.49 -21.61
N TRP A 78 -13.58 0.78 -21.47
CA TRP A 78 -12.91 1.73 -20.58
C TRP A 78 -13.88 2.37 -19.59
N ASN A 79 -13.53 2.24 -18.32
CA ASN A 79 -14.13 2.98 -17.22
C ASN A 79 -13.12 3.96 -16.64
N LEU A 80 -13.52 5.21 -16.53
CA LEU A 80 -12.78 6.28 -15.90
C LEU A 80 -13.36 6.52 -14.51
N VAL A 81 -12.55 6.38 -13.46
CA VAL A 81 -12.97 6.73 -12.10
C VAL A 81 -12.21 7.96 -11.64
N THR A 82 -12.95 9.01 -11.32
CA THR A 82 -12.38 10.23 -10.75
C THR A 82 -12.65 10.25 -9.24
N ARG A 83 -11.62 10.58 -8.47
CA ARG A 83 -11.71 10.71 -7.01
C ARG A 83 -11.24 12.09 -6.61
N THR A 84 -12.12 12.85 -5.96
CA THR A 84 -11.78 14.15 -5.36
C THR A 84 -11.79 14.02 -3.86
N ILE A 85 -10.65 14.31 -3.22
CA ILE A 85 -10.50 14.24 -1.76
C ILE A 85 -10.45 15.68 -1.25
N LEU A 86 -11.49 16.09 -0.53
CA LEU A 86 -11.59 17.38 0.14
C LEU A 86 -11.38 17.20 1.65
N PRO A 87 -10.19 17.55 2.18
CA PRO A 87 -9.93 17.56 3.61
C PRO A 87 -10.50 18.81 4.28
N VAL A 88 -11.35 18.62 5.28
CA VAL A 88 -11.84 19.67 6.20
C VAL A 88 -11.09 19.53 7.51
N VAL A 89 -10.27 20.53 7.83
CA VAL A 89 -9.40 20.56 9.00
C VAL A 89 -10.00 21.47 10.07
N SER A 90 -10.08 20.94 11.29
CA SER A 90 -10.46 21.65 12.50
C SER A 90 -9.25 21.72 13.43
N GLN A 91 -8.57 22.85 13.41
CA GLN A 91 -7.33 23.09 14.14
C GLN A 91 -7.58 23.86 15.45
N PRO A 92 -7.11 23.34 16.60
CA PRO A 92 -7.19 24.05 17.88
C PRO A 92 -6.28 25.28 17.90
N ALA A 93 -6.46 26.13 18.91
CA ALA A 93 -5.66 27.34 19.07
C ALA A 93 -4.20 26.98 19.35
N LEU A 94 -3.26 27.61 18.63
CA LEU A 94 -1.83 27.39 18.84
C LEU A 94 -1.21 28.37 19.85
N THR A 95 -1.97 29.40 20.23
CA THR A 95 -1.57 30.42 21.22
C THR A 95 -2.79 30.83 22.05
N PRO A 96 -2.61 31.29 23.30
CA PRO A 96 -3.72 31.65 24.20
C PRO A 96 -4.65 32.75 23.68
N GLU A 97 -4.18 33.55 22.71
CA GLU A 97 -4.94 34.65 22.10
C GLU A 97 -5.73 34.24 20.85
N GLN A 98 -5.53 33.02 20.33
CA GLN A 98 -6.21 32.54 19.13
C GLN A 98 -7.42 31.67 19.47
N CYS A 99 -8.48 31.74 18.66
CA CYS A 99 -9.59 30.80 18.72
C CYS A 99 -9.39 29.64 17.73
N ARG A 100 -10.11 28.52 17.95
CA ARG A 100 -10.14 27.37 17.05
C ARG A 100 -10.44 27.80 15.61
N LYS A 101 -9.65 27.31 14.65
CA LYS A 101 -9.84 27.60 13.22
C LYS A 101 -10.34 26.37 12.48
N TRP A 102 -11.23 26.61 11.53
CA TRP A 102 -11.75 25.60 10.61
C TRP A 102 -11.38 26.02 9.19
N GLY A 103 -10.94 25.08 8.37
CA GLY A 103 -10.54 25.36 7.00
C GLY A 103 -10.51 24.10 6.14
N THR A 104 -10.35 24.30 4.85
CA THR A 104 -10.05 23.21 3.92
C THR A 104 -8.56 23.20 3.66
N ASP A 105 -7.97 22.01 3.63
CA ASP A 105 -6.60 21.81 3.18
C ASP A 105 -6.59 21.48 1.67
N ASP A 106 -5.41 21.27 1.07
CA ASP A 106 -5.29 21.07 -0.38
C ASP A 106 -6.18 19.93 -0.89
N THR A 107 -7.03 20.25 -1.86
CA THR A 107 -7.93 19.27 -2.48
C THR A 107 -7.14 18.43 -3.48
N VAL A 108 -7.08 17.12 -3.24
CA VAL A 108 -6.36 16.19 -4.12
C VAL A 108 -7.33 15.57 -5.11
N TRP A 109 -6.99 15.67 -6.40
CA TRP A 109 -7.73 15.03 -7.48
C TRP A 109 -6.92 13.86 -8.03
N VAL A 110 -7.52 12.67 -8.05
CA VAL A 110 -6.90 11.44 -8.55
C VAL A 110 -7.76 10.89 -9.68
N GLU A 111 -7.15 10.77 -10.85
CA GLU A 111 -7.74 10.13 -12.01
C GLU A 111 -7.19 8.71 -12.14
N ARG A 112 -8.08 7.72 -12.24
CA ARG A 112 -7.67 6.34 -12.54
C ARG A 112 -8.48 5.83 -13.73
N SER A 113 -7.78 5.62 -14.83
CA SER A 113 -8.32 4.98 -16.02
C SER A 113 -7.93 3.51 -16.01
N ARG A 114 -8.90 2.61 -16.12
CA ARG A 114 -8.65 1.17 -16.24
C ARG A 114 -9.24 0.68 -17.56
N SER A 115 -8.40 0.13 -18.42
CA SER A 115 -8.85 -0.70 -19.51
C SER A 115 -9.37 -2.01 -18.94
N ARG A 116 -10.57 -2.43 -19.32
CA ARG A 116 -10.94 -3.84 -19.29
C ARG A 116 -9.85 -4.57 -20.09
N PRO A 117 -9.27 -5.68 -19.57
CA PRO A 117 -8.30 -6.43 -20.35
C PRO A 117 -8.94 -6.69 -21.72
N PRO A 118 -8.22 -6.44 -22.83
CA PRO A 118 -8.78 -6.62 -24.15
C PRO A 118 -9.38 -8.02 -24.20
N THR A 119 -10.64 -8.13 -24.62
CA THR A 119 -11.25 -9.38 -25.08
C THR A 119 -10.61 -9.81 -26.40
N GLY A 120 -9.29 -9.73 -26.49
CA GLY A 120 -8.52 -10.59 -27.35
C GLY A 120 -8.54 -11.96 -26.69
N VAL A 121 -8.82 -12.98 -27.47
CA VAL A 121 -8.61 -14.37 -27.09
C VAL A 121 -7.14 -14.50 -26.70
N SER A 122 -6.82 -14.35 -25.40
CA SER A 122 -5.56 -14.85 -24.88
C SER A 122 -5.61 -16.34 -25.16
N LEU A 123 -4.87 -16.77 -26.18
CA LEU A 123 -4.68 -18.18 -26.50
C LEU A 123 -4.22 -18.85 -25.20
N MET A 124 -5.06 -19.76 -24.71
CA MET A 124 -4.70 -20.58 -23.56
C MET A 124 -3.55 -21.48 -23.99
N THR A 125 -2.39 -21.32 -23.36
CA THR A 125 -1.23 -22.15 -23.63
C THR A 125 -1.24 -23.29 -22.61
N ILE A 126 -1.22 -24.51 -23.10
CA ILE A 126 -1.14 -25.70 -22.25
C ILE A 126 0.18 -26.37 -22.55
N LYS A 127 1.04 -26.47 -21.54
CA LYS A 127 2.33 -27.15 -21.63
C LYS A 127 2.21 -28.43 -20.80
N GLY A 128 2.55 -29.56 -21.40
CA GLY A 128 2.56 -30.86 -20.73
C GLY A 128 3.98 -31.36 -20.60
N TYR A 129 4.33 -31.89 -19.43
CA TYR A 129 5.62 -32.50 -19.17
C TYR A 129 5.43 -33.84 -18.45
N GLN A 130 6.36 -34.76 -18.69
CA GLN A 130 6.47 -36.03 -17.97
C GLN A 130 7.86 -36.17 -17.39
N ILE A 131 7.95 -36.64 -16.14
CA ILE A 131 9.23 -36.99 -15.53
C ILE A 131 9.68 -38.36 -16.06
N ASP A 132 10.82 -38.39 -16.75
CA ASP A 132 11.46 -39.63 -17.19
C ASP A 132 12.14 -40.39 -16.04
N ALA A 133 12.80 -41.51 -16.35
CA ALA A 133 13.50 -42.32 -15.35
C ALA A 133 14.76 -41.64 -14.80
N ASP A 134 15.36 -40.73 -15.57
CA ASP A 134 16.57 -40.00 -15.23
C ASP A 134 16.25 -38.70 -14.45
N ARG A 135 14.96 -38.40 -14.23
CA ARG A 135 14.41 -37.22 -13.55
C ARG A 135 14.47 -35.94 -14.39
N HIS A 136 14.45 -36.07 -15.71
CA HIS A 136 14.27 -34.93 -16.61
C HIS A 136 12.80 -34.71 -16.94
N LEU A 137 12.45 -33.45 -17.20
CA LEU A 137 11.15 -33.06 -17.71
C LEU A 137 11.14 -33.19 -19.24
N VAL A 138 10.44 -34.20 -19.74
CA VAL A 138 10.25 -34.40 -21.17
C VAL A 138 8.92 -33.77 -21.58
N PRO A 139 8.91 -32.84 -22.56
CA PRO A 139 7.66 -32.26 -23.04
C PRO A 139 6.79 -33.34 -23.70
N ILE A 140 5.50 -33.32 -23.40
CA ILE A 140 4.49 -34.18 -23.99
C ILE A 140 3.40 -33.35 -24.64
N ASP A 141 2.72 -33.94 -25.63
CA ASP A 141 1.50 -33.37 -26.17
C ASP A 141 0.43 -33.31 -25.05
N PRO A 142 -0.10 -32.11 -24.70
CA PRO A 142 -1.13 -31.98 -23.67
C PRO A 142 -2.36 -32.84 -23.93
N GLU A 143 -2.72 -33.10 -25.18
CA GLU A 143 -3.90 -33.91 -25.50
C GLU A 143 -3.78 -35.36 -25.04
N GLN A 144 -2.57 -35.87 -24.88
CA GLN A 144 -2.29 -37.22 -24.38
C GLN A 144 -2.31 -37.29 -22.84
N ALA A 145 -2.31 -36.15 -22.16
CA ALA A 145 -2.18 -36.09 -20.71
C ALA A 145 -3.36 -36.71 -19.94
N PRO A 146 -4.64 -36.57 -20.35
CA PRO A 146 -5.75 -37.27 -19.69
C PRO A 146 -5.57 -38.78 -19.71
N GLU A 147 -5.23 -39.37 -20.85
CA GLU A 147 -5.02 -40.83 -20.97
C GLU A 147 -3.81 -41.30 -20.16
N ARG A 148 -2.70 -40.57 -20.22
CA ARG A 148 -1.50 -40.89 -19.46
C ARG A 148 -1.70 -40.74 -17.96
N SER A 149 -2.46 -39.75 -17.49
CA SER A 149 -2.68 -39.47 -16.05
C SER A 149 -3.40 -40.60 -15.30
N HIS A 150 -4.03 -41.53 -16.02
CA HIS A 150 -4.65 -42.73 -15.45
C HIS A 150 -3.67 -43.91 -15.34
N GLN A 151 -2.46 -43.80 -15.89
CA GLN A 151 -1.44 -44.83 -15.82
C GLN A 151 -0.73 -44.78 -14.45
N PRO A 152 -0.56 -45.92 -13.75
CA PRO A 152 -0.09 -45.97 -12.36
C PRO A 152 1.32 -45.40 -12.13
N ASP A 153 2.15 -45.35 -13.17
CA ASP A 153 3.57 -44.99 -13.10
C ASP A 153 3.89 -43.69 -13.86
N SER A 154 2.87 -42.94 -14.28
CA SER A 154 3.04 -41.65 -14.92
C SER A 154 3.23 -40.55 -13.86
N MET A 155 4.23 -39.69 -14.05
CA MET A 155 4.45 -38.48 -13.26
C MET A 155 4.34 -37.30 -14.21
N LEU A 156 3.16 -36.71 -14.27
CA LEU A 156 2.82 -35.66 -15.23
C LEU A 156 2.75 -34.31 -14.54
N TRP A 157 3.26 -33.30 -15.24
CA TRP A 157 3.02 -31.90 -14.92
C TRP A 157 2.29 -31.26 -16.08
N LEU A 158 1.08 -30.75 -15.82
CA LEU A 158 0.33 -29.93 -16.76
C LEU A 158 0.34 -28.49 -16.28
N ASP A 159 0.91 -27.62 -17.09
CA ASP A 159 0.90 -26.19 -16.88
C ASP A 159 -0.11 -25.53 -17.81
N VAL A 160 -1.06 -24.82 -17.23
CA VAL A 160 -2.20 -24.23 -17.92
C VAL A 160 -2.21 -22.73 -17.71
N GLU A 161 -1.83 -22.03 -18.76
CA GLU A 161 -1.80 -20.58 -18.82
C GLU A 161 -3.04 -20.04 -19.50
N GLY A 162 -3.69 -19.07 -18.86
CA GLY A 162 -4.70 -18.23 -19.51
C GLY A 162 -6.00 -18.14 -18.72
N PRO A 163 -6.77 -17.05 -18.88
CA PRO A 163 -7.91 -16.72 -18.02
C PRO A 163 -9.21 -17.46 -18.36
N ASP A 164 -9.25 -18.27 -19.42
CA ASP A 164 -10.51 -18.85 -19.91
C ASP A 164 -11.06 -19.94 -18.98
N ARG A 165 -12.08 -19.57 -18.21
CA ARG A 165 -12.80 -20.47 -17.30
C ARG A 165 -13.45 -21.65 -18.02
N SER A 166 -13.95 -21.45 -19.24
CA SER A 166 -14.68 -22.47 -19.98
C SER A 166 -13.75 -23.61 -20.41
N VAL A 167 -12.57 -23.28 -20.91
CA VAL A 167 -11.56 -24.25 -21.33
C VAL A 167 -10.92 -24.91 -20.11
N ARG A 168 -10.63 -24.17 -19.03
CA ARG A 168 -10.18 -24.77 -17.74
C ARG A 168 -11.19 -25.82 -17.24
N ALA A 169 -12.49 -25.54 -17.32
CA ALA A 169 -13.52 -26.49 -16.91
C ALA A 169 -13.49 -27.77 -17.76
N VAL A 170 -13.33 -27.66 -19.08
CA VAL A 170 -13.20 -28.83 -19.98
C VAL A 170 -11.99 -29.70 -19.63
N TRP A 171 -10.85 -29.08 -19.34
CA TRP A 171 -9.64 -29.83 -18.95
C TRP A 171 -9.76 -30.50 -17.59
N LEU A 172 -10.36 -29.83 -16.60
CA LEU A 172 -10.66 -30.45 -15.31
C LEU A 172 -11.58 -31.66 -15.47
N ASP A 173 -12.61 -31.55 -16.31
CA ASP A 173 -13.54 -32.65 -16.59
C ASP A 173 -12.83 -33.81 -17.31
N ARG A 174 -11.94 -33.53 -18.28
CA ARG A 174 -11.11 -34.55 -18.96
C ARG A 174 -10.12 -35.26 -18.03
N LEU A 175 -9.56 -34.53 -17.06
CA LEU A 175 -8.64 -35.08 -16.06
C LEU A 175 -9.38 -35.82 -14.93
N GLY A 176 -10.72 -35.84 -14.94
CA GLY A 176 -11.54 -36.46 -13.92
C GLY A 176 -11.56 -35.70 -12.59
N VAL A 177 -11.23 -34.42 -12.59
CA VAL A 177 -11.22 -33.57 -11.38
C VAL A 177 -12.66 -33.11 -11.09
N GLY A 178 -13.26 -33.69 -10.06
CA GLY A 178 -14.64 -33.43 -9.66
C GLY A 178 -14.79 -32.69 -8.33
N GLY A 179 -16.04 -32.49 -7.91
CA GLY A 179 -16.39 -32.10 -6.55
C GLY A 179 -15.80 -30.76 -6.08
N LEU A 180 -15.16 -30.77 -4.91
CA LEU A 180 -14.62 -29.56 -4.29
C LEU A 180 -13.35 -29.06 -4.98
N ALA A 181 -12.46 -29.94 -5.46
CA ALA A 181 -11.26 -29.52 -6.18
C ALA A 181 -11.58 -28.71 -7.43
N ARG A 182 -12.55 -29.17 -8.23
CA ARG A 182 -13.03 -28.45 -9.42
C ARG A 182 -13.52 -27.04 -9.08
N ARG A 183 -14.28 -26.90 -7.98
CA ARG A 183 -14.74 -25.58 -7.52
C ARG A 183 -13.58 -24.70 -7.06
N LEU A 184 -12.61 -25.25 -6.33
CA LEU A 184 -11.43 -24.50 -5.91
C LEU A 184 -10.65 -23.95 -7.13
N CYS A 185 -10.46 -24.78 -8.16
CA CYS A 185 -9.77 -24.39 -9.39
C CYS A 185 -10.52 -23.38 -10.27
N LEU A 186 -11.86 -23.32 -10.20
CA LEU A 186 -12.68 -22.48 -11.10
C LEU A 186 -13.30 -21.24 -10.43
N GLU A 187 -13.60 -21.31 -9.13
CA GLU A 187 -14.41 -20.32 -8.39
C GLU A 187 -13.64 -19.64 -7.26
N PHE A 188 -12.64 -20.31 -6.68
CA PHE A 188 -11.87 -19.80 -5.53
C PHE A 188 -10.39 -19.62 -5.86
N GLY A 189 -10.06 -19.46 -7.14
CA GLY A 189 -8.68 -19.27 -7.59
C GLY A 189 -8.03 -17.99 -7.05
N ASP A 190 -8.79 -17.10 -6.42
CA ASP A 190 -8.34 -15.84 -5.80
C ASP A 190 -8.25 -15.90 -4.27
N ARG A 191 -8.41 -17.09 -3.66
CA ARG A 191 -8.37 -17.28 -2.21
C ARG A 191 -7.15 -18.09 -1.80
N PRO A 192 -6.07 -17.44 -1.34
CA PRO A 192 -4.89 -18.14 -0.87
C PRO A 192 -5.24 -19.18 0.20
N GLY A 193 -4.70 -20.39 0.06
CA GLY A 193 -4.93 -21.45 1.03
C GLY A 193 -4.44 -22.82 0.63
N LEU A 194 -4.32 -23.69 1.63
CA LEU A 194 -4.07 -25.12 1.47
C LEU A 194 -5.36 -25.90 1.74
N TYR A 195 -5.76 -26.74 0.78
CA TYR A 195 -6.97 -27.56 0.84
C TYR A 195 -6.60 -29.04 0.68
N PRO A 196 -6.29 -29.74 1.79
CA PRO A 196 -5.93 -31.16 1.75
C PRO A 196 -7.20 -32.03 1.65
N LEU A 197 -7.63 -32.35 0.44
CA LEU A 197 -8.75 -33.24 0.17
C LEU A 197 -8.34 -34.71 0.40
N LYS A 198 -9.27 -35.65 0.12
CA LYS A 198 -9.04 -37.07 0.38
C LYS A 198 -7.95 -37.65 -0.52
N ASP A 199 -8.08 -37.43 -1.83
CA ASP A 199 -7.22 -37.99 -2.88
C ASP A 199 -6.44 -36.92 -3.66
N GLU A 200 -6.62 -35.65 -3.27
CA GLU A 200 -6.08 -34.47 -3.94
C GLU A 200 -5.63 -33.43 -2.90
N ILE A 201 -4.63 -32.62 -3.22
CA ILE A 201 -4.26 -31.42 -2.46
C ILE A 201 -4.37 -30.24 -3.42
N VAL A 202 -5.13 -29.22 -3.05
CA VAL A 202 -5.19 -27.97 -3.81
C VAL A 202 -4.51 -26.87 -3.01
N LEU A 203 -3.62 -26.13 -3.66
CA LEU A 203 -2.97 -24.95 -3.11
C LEU A 203 -3.32 -23.77 -4.01
N VAL A 204 -3.68 -22.66 -3.39
CA VAL A 204 -3.87 -21.38 -4.08
C VAL A 204 -2.86 -20.42 -3.49
N ILE A 205 -1.98 -19.88 -4.31
CA ILE A 205 -0.82 -19.11 -3.87
C ILE A 205 -0.79 -17.77 -4.62
N PRO A 206 -0.67 -16.63 -3.93
CA PRO A 206 -0.52 -15.34 -4.60
C PRO A 206 0.82 -15.24 -5.32
N LEU A 207 0.78 -14.70 -6.52
CA LEU A 207 1.91 -14.38 -7.39
C LEU A 207 1.92 -12.88 -7.64
N LEU A 208 3.07 -12.24 -7.43
CA LEU A 208 3.25 -10.83 -7.72
C LEU A 208 3.68 -10.65 -9.18
N SER A 209 2.84 -9.95 -9.95
CA SER A 209 3.15 -9.60 -11.33
C SER A 209 3.51 -8.12 -11.42
N VAL A 210 4.69 -7.84 -11.98
CA VAL A 210 5.18 -6.46 -12.25
C VAL A 210 5.13 -6.16 -13.75
N ALA A 211 4.14 -6.69 -14.49
CA ALA A 211 4.11 -6.64 -15.96
C ALA A 211 3.88 -5.24 -16.55
N SER A 212 3.29 -4.30 -15.79
CA SER A 212 2.72 -3.07 -16.34
C SER A 212 2.85 -1.83 -15.44
N GLY A 213 3.81 -1.83 -14.52
CA GLY A 213 4.13 -0.67 -13.67
C GLY A 213 3.30 -0.52 -12.39
N GLU A 214 2.13 -1.15 -12.29
CA GLU A 214 1.45 -1.38 -10.99
C GLU A 214 1.59 -2.86 -10.60
N PRO A 215 2.00 -3.18 -9.35
CA PRO A 215 2.05 -4.55 -8.87
C PRO A 215 0.62 -5.11 -8.75
N GLU A 216 0.33 -6.16 -9.51
CA GLU A 216 -0.94 -6.87 -9.43
C GLU A 216 -0.74 -8.24 -8.79
N VAL A 217 -1.56 -8.55 -7.78
CA VAL A 217 -1.59 -9.87 -7.15
C VAL A 217 -2.44 -10.79 -8.02
N GLN A 218 -1.77 -11.72 -8.67
CA GLN A 218 -2.39 -12.85 -9.37
C GLN A 218 -2.31 -14.09 -8.49
N HIS A 219 -2.87 -15.20 -8.95
CA HIS A 219 -2.88 -16.43 -8.17
C HIS A 219 -2.50 -17.63 -9.03
N LEU A 220 -1.67 -18.48 -8.45
CA LEU A 220 -1.34 -19.81 -8.92
C LEU A 220 -2.19 -20.82 -8.16
N THR A 221 -2.96 -21.62 -8.89
CA THR A 221 -3.61 -22.80 -8.30
C THR A 221 -2.83 -24.04 -8.68
N CYS A 222 -2.29 -24.74 -7.69
CA CYS A 222 -1.67 -26.06 -7.85
C CYS A 222 -2.64 -27.14 -7.37
N LEU A 223 -2.96 -28.11 -8.22
CA LEU A 223 -3.66 -29.33 -7.84
C LEU A 223 -2.70 -30.51 -7.92
N CYS A 224 -2.52 -31.21 -6.80
CA CYS A 224 -1.67 -32.37 -6.68
C CYS A 224 -2.55 -33.61 -6.47
N ARG A 225 -2.38 -34.62 -7.33
CA ARG A 225 -2.99 -35.94 -7.24
C ARG A 225 -1.92 -37.00 -7.46
N GLN A 226 -2.20 -38.26 -7.18
CA GLN A 226 -1.34 -39.36 -7.59
C GLN A 226 -1.02 -39.29 -9.09
N GLY A 227 0.27 -39.15 -9.42
CA GLY A 227 0.78 -39.09 -10.80
C GLY A 227 0.53 -37.80 -11.57
N LEU A 228 -0.08 -36.78 -10.96
CA LEU A 228 -0.41 -35.53 -11.65
C LEU A 228 -0.19 -34.29 -10.77
N LEU A 229 0.57 -33.33 -11.30
CA LEU A 229 0.57 -31.94 -10.88
C LEU A 229 -0.10 -31.10 -11.97
N LEU A 230 -1.10 -30.31 -11.59
CA LEU A 230 -1.75 -29.35 -12.45
C LEU A 230 -1.52 -27.94 -11.90
N THR A 231 -0.94 -27.04 -12.69
CA THR A 231 -0.76 -25.63 -12.37
C THR A 231 -1.68 -24.78 -13.24
N LEU A 232 -2.49 -23.92 -12.62
CA LEU A 232 -3.41 -23.00 -13.30
C LEU A 232 -3.03 -21.58 -12.94
N HIS A 233 -2.77 -20.74 -13.95
CA HIS A 233 -2.37 -19.36 -13.75
C HIS A 233 -2.81 -18.47 -14.92
N ALA A 234 -2.79 -17.15 -14.69
CA ALA A 234 -3.22 -16.15 -15.67
C ALA A 234 -2.05 -15.62 -16.53
N ARG A 235 -0.81 -15.89 -16.13
CA ARG A 235 0.43 -15.43 -16.76
C ARG A 235 1.50 -16.49 -16.59
N GLU A 236 2.29 -16.70 -17.64
CA GLU A 236 3.47 -17.56 -17.69
C GLU A 236 4.25 -17.60 -16.36
N LEU A 237 4.18 -18.76 -15.69
CA LEU A 237 4.78 -18.99 -14.37
C LEU A 237 6.30 -19.02 -14.43
N ALA A 238 6.83 -19.41 -15.58
CA ALA A 238 8.25 -19.51 -15.87
C ALA A 238 8.41 -19.26 -17.37
N THR A 239 9.21 -18.26 -17.73
CA THR A 239 9.65 -18.05 -19.11
C THR A 239 10.17 -19.37 -19.67
N ASP A 240 9.99 -19.65 -20.96
CA ASP A 240 10.51 -20.88 -21.59
C ASP A 240 11.99 -21.15 -21.25
N ASP A 241 12.81 -20.10 -21.04
CA ASP A 241 14.20 -20.20 -20.57
C ASP A 241 14.33 -20.79 -19.14
N ARG A 242 13.45 -20.44 -18.20
CA ARG A 242 13.45 -20.97 -16.83
C ARG A 242 12.93 -22.41 -16.75
N LEU A 243 11.92 -22.75 -17.56
CA LEU A 243 11.46 -24.14 -17.71
C LEU A 243 12.55 -25.02 -18.31
N ALA A 244 13.33 -24.48 -19.26
CA ALA A 244 14.52 -25.16 -19.76
C ALA A 244 15.58 -25.33 -18.65
N GLU A 245 15.83 -24.34 -17.80
CA GLU A 245 16.75 -24.50 -16.66
C GLU A 245 16.26 -25.58 -15.66
N ILE A 246 14.96 -25.64 -15.34
CA ILE A 246 14.38 -26.69 -14.49
C ILE A 246 14.42 -28.06 -15.18
N ALA A 247 14.22 -28.11 -16.50
CA ALA A 247 14.21 -29.35 -17.29
C ALA A 247 15.61 -29.93 -17.54
N TYR A 248 16.64 -29.08 -17.62
CA TYR A 248 18.03 -29.48 -17.91
C TYR A 248 18.92 -29.59 -16.67
N ALA A 249 18.49 -29.06 -15.52
CA ALA A 249 19.23 -29.22 -14.28
C ALA A 249 18.76 -30.46 -13.52
N ASP A 250 19.57 -31.54 -13.63
CA ASP A 250 19.64 -32.68 -12.69
C ASP A 250 19.59 -32.28 -11.18
N ALA A 251 19.80 -30.99 -10.88
CA ALA A 251 19.97 -30.42 -9.56
C ALA A 251 18.66 -30.09 -8.80
N TRP A 252 17.50 -29.92 -9.44
CA TRP A 252 16.29 -29.43 -8.75
C TRP A 252 15.20 -30.48 -8.50
N LEU A 253 15.22 -31.62 -9.20
CA LEU A 253 14.30 -32.74 -8.97
C LEU A 253 14.96 -33.80 -8.07
N SER A 254 14.67 -33.78 -6.77
CA SER A 254 15.19 -34.78 -5.82
C SER A 254 14.84 -36.21 -6.25
N GLU A 255 13.56 -36.44 -6.53
CA GLU A 255 12.98 -37.75 -6.81
C GLU A 255 11.89 -37.65 -7.89
N ARG A 256 11.59 -38.79 -8.54
CA ARG A 256 10.48 -38.93 -9.48
C ARG A 256 9.15 -38.95 -8.72
N SER A 257 8.69 -37.77 -8.27
CA SER A 257 7.48 -37.63 -7.43
C SER A 257 6.78 -36.29 -7.63
N ILE A 258 5.48 -36.25 -7.33
CA ILE A 258 4.67 -35.01 -7.37
C ILE A 258 5.14 -33.97 -6.33
N PRO A 259 5.49 -34.34 -5.07
CA PRO A 259 6.12 -33.42 -4.13
C PRO A 259 7.40 -32.77 -4.67
N ALA A 260 8.22 -33.49 -5.43
CA ALA A 260 9.44 -32.93 -6.01
C ALA A 260 9.12 -31.85 -7.06
N LEU A 261 8.17 -32.10 -7.97
CA LEU A 261 7.70 -31.08 -8.92
C LEU A 261 7.15 -29.85 -8.23
N LEU A 262 6.29 -30.04 -7.23
CA LEU A 262 5.73 -28.92 -6.48
C LEU A 262 6.83 -28.15 -5.74
N SER A 263 7.83 -28.83 -5.18
CA SER A 263 8.95 -28.18 -4.51
C SER A 263 9.79 -27.31 -5.46
N ALA A 264 9.98 -27.74 -6.72
CA ALA A 264 10.66 -26.94 -7.73
C ALA A 264 9.88 -25.63 -8.02
N VAL A 265 8.56 -25.72 -8.19
CA VAL A 265 7.69 -24.54 -8.37
C VAL A 265 7.74 -23.61 -7.16
N LEU A 266 7.70 -24.16 -5.94
CA LEU A 266 7.76 -23.37 -4.71
C LEU A 266 9.14 -22.71 -4.50
N ILE A 267 10.22 -23.35 -4.94
CA ILE A 267 11.56 -22.78 -4.90
C ILE A 267 11.63 -21.56 -5.81
N ASP A 268 11.19 -21.68 -7.07
CA ASP A 268 11.21 -20.56 -8.02
C ASP A 268 10.41 -19.38 -7.47
N LEU A 269 9.20 -19.65 -6.96
CA LEU A 269 8.38 -18.65 -6.26
C LEU A 269 9.13 -18.00 -5.08
N SER A 270 9.82 -18.81 -4.26
CA SER A 270 10.57 -18.30 -3.10
C SER A 270 11.75 -17.42 -3.51
N MET A 271 12.42 -17.76 -4.63
CA MET A 271 13.53 -17.00 -5.18
C MET A 271 13.07 -15.66 -5.74
N ASP A 272 11.94 -15.63 -6.44
CA ASP A 272 11.35 -14.38 -6.91
C ASP A 272 10.94 -13.46 -5.75
N ASN A 273 10.36 -14.01 -4.68
CA ASN A 273 10.06 -13.22 -3.47
C ASN A 273 11.33 -12.62 -2.84
N LEU A 274 12.43 -13.37 -2.78
CA LEU A 274 13.71 -12.86 -2.29
C LEU A 274 14.29 -11.77 -3.21
N ARG A 275 14.18 -11.94 -4.53
CA ARG A 275 14.61 -10.93 -5.50
C ARG A 275 13.83 -9.63 -5.33
N LEU A 276 12.49 -9.70 -5.29
CA LEU A 276 11.61 -8.54 -5.09
C LEU A 276 11.88 -7.85 -3.74
N THR A 277 12.12 -8.63 -2.68
CA THR A 277 12.49 -8.08 -1.36
C THR A 277 13.84 -7.35 -1.42
N GLY A 278 14.80 -7.89 -2.18
CA GLY A 278 16.10 -7.26 -2.42
C GLY A 278 16.01 -5.94 -3.20
N GLU A 279 15.12 -5.86 -4.19
CA GLU A 279 14.83 -4.64 -4.95
C GLU A 279 14.21 -3.57 -4.05
N LEU A 280 13.20 -3.94 -3.26
CA LEU A 280 12.55 -3.04 -2.29
C LEU A 280 13.56 -2.51 -1.25
N ARG A 281 14.42 -3.39 -0.72
CA ARG A 281 15.48 -3.01 0.21
C ARG A 281 16.41 -1.96 -0.39
N SER A 282 16.82 -2.16 -1.64
CA SER A 282 17.68 -1.20 -2.35
C SER A 282 16.98 0.16 -2.51
N GLY A 283 15.68 0.16 -2.82
CA GLY A 283 14.86 1.36 -2.87
C GLY A 283 14.78 2.12 -1.55
N VAL A 284 14.59 1.41 -0.43
CA VAL A 284 14.57 2.01 0.92
C VAL A 284 15.93 2.62 1.28
N ILE A 285 17.04 1.92 1.03
CA ILE A 285 18.40 2.43 1.30
C ILE A 285 18.66 3.71 0.48
N ALA A 286 18.29 3.72 -0.80
CA ALA A 286 18.45 4.90 -1.66
C ALA A 286 17.61 6.10 -1.17
N LEU A 287 16.40 5.86 -0.65
CA LEU A 287 15.56 6.93 -0.12
C LEU A 287 16.11 7.48 1.22
N GLU A 288 16.66 6.63 2.07
CA GLU A 288 17.37 7.06 3.28
C GLU A 288 18.57 7.94 2.96
N GLU A 289 19.42 7.54 2.03
CA GLU A 289 20.58 8.35 1.63
C GLU A 289 20.15 9.73 1.08
N ARG A 290 19.05 9.77 0.30
CA ARG A 290 18.45 11.04 -0.16
C ARG A 290 17.92 11.89 0.99
N MET A 291 17.30 11.28 2.00
CA MET A 291 16.80 11.96 3.19
C MET A 291 17.94 12.58 4.00
N ASP A 292 19.06 11.88 4.14
CA ASP A 292 20.23 12.36 4.88
C ASP A 292 20.97 13.50 4.16
N GLN A 293 21.13 13.40 2.83
CA GLN A 293 21.89 14.39 2.05
C GLN A 293 21.08 15.64 1.71
N ALA A 294 19.82 15.47 1.28
CA ALA A 294 18.99 16.56 0.81
C ALA A 294 17.50 16.31 1.13
N PRO A 295 17.11 16.41 2.42
CA PRO A 295 15.76 16.08 2.87
C PRO A 295 14.66 16.90 2.17
N SER A 296 14.97 18.13 1.73
CA SER A 296 14.05 19.00 0.98
C SER A 296 13.70 18.47 -0.43
N ARG A 297 14.45 17.50 -0.97
CA ARG A 297 14.17 16.86 -2.26
C ARG A 297 13.35 15.58 -2.12
N VAL A 298 13.14 15.08 -0.91
CA VAL A 298 12.29 13.91 -0.68
C VAL A 298 10.84 14.36 -0.61
N GLN A 299 9.95 13.65 -1.27
CA GLN A 299 8.51 13.91 -1.22
C GLN A 299 7.81 12.80 -0.44
N ALA A 300 6.66 13.13 0.17
CA ALA A 300 5.83 12.12 0.84
C ALA A 300 5.43 10.97 -0.10
N GLN A 301 5.25 11.25 -1.39
CA GLN A 301 4.92 10.26 -2.43
C GLN A 301 6.00 9.19 -2.58
N ASP A 302 7.28 9.54 -2.44
CA ASP A 302 8.39 8.58 -2.52
C ASP A 302 8.30 7.53 -1.40
N ILE A 303 7.98 7.99 -0.18
CA ILE A 303 7.81 7.12 1.00
C ILE A 303 6.55 6.28 0.87
N LEU A 304 5.46 6.86 0.37
CA LEU A 304 4.18 6.15 0.17
C LEU A 304 4.28 5.07 -0.90
N ALA A 305 5.02 5.31 -1.98
CA ALA A 305 5.25 4.31 -3.03
C ALA A 305 5.97 3.08 -2.46
N LEU A 306 7.10 3.28 -1.77
CA LEU A 306 7.83 2.17 -1.11
C LEU A 306 6.96 1.44 -0.07
N ARG A 307 6.15 2.17 0.70
CA ARG A 307 5.22 1.56 1.65
C ARG A 307 4.18 0.70 0.94
N SER A 308 3.64 1.15 -0.18
CA SER A 308 2.66 0.41 -0.97
C SER A 308 3.26 -0.89 -1.51
N ASP A 309 4.46 -0.82 -2.08
CA ASP A 309 5.18 -1.99 -2.60
C ASP A 309 5.51 -2.98 -1.49
N LEU A 310 5.95 -2.47 -0.33
CA LEU A 310 6.22 -3.26 0.87
C LEU A 310 4.98 -4.02 1.33
N LEU A 311 3.85 -3.33 1.49
CA LEU A 311 2.62 -3.95 1.98
C LEU A 311 2.08 -5.00 1.00
N THR A 312 2.22 -4.74 -0.30
CA THR A 312 1.80 -5.67 -1.35
C THR A 312 2.64 -6.95 -1.31
N LEU A 313 3.97 -6.81 -1.16
CA LEU A 313 4.88 -7.95 -1.05
C LEU A 313 4.73 -8.70 0.28
N ALA A 314 4.57 -7.97 1.40
CA ALA A 314 4.33 -8.55 2.73
C ALA A 314 3.03 -9.34 2.79
N ALA A 315 1.96 -8.85 2.15
CA ALA A 315 0.70 -9.59 2.05
C ALA A 315 0.89 -10.91 1.29
N ALA A 316 1.53 -10.86 0.11
CA ALA A 316 1.76 -12.07 -0.68
C ALA A 316 2.62 -13.11 0.07
N VAL A 317 3.76 -12.69 0.64
CA VAL A 317 4.64 -13.59 1.40
C VAL A 317 3.94 -14.12 2.66
N GLY A 318 3.19 -13.26 3.36
CA GLY A 318 2.41 -13.62 4.55
C GLY A 318 1.31 -14.63 4.27
N ASP A 319 0.75 -14.66 3.06
CA ASP A 319 -0.22 -15.66 2.61
C ASP A 319 0.44 -16.98 2.18
N VAL A 320 1.58 -16.92 1.49
CA VAL A 320 2.31 -18.12 1.01
C VAL A 320 2.94 -18.90 2.17
N LEU A 321 3.51 -18.19 3.13
CA LEU A 321 4.33 -18.81 4.18
C LEU A 321 3.56 -19.85 5.02
N PRO A 322 2.35 -19.57 5.55
CA PRO A 322 1.54 -20.56 6.28
C PRO A 322 1.14 -21.76 5.41
N ILE A 323 0.90 -21.54 4.11
CA ILE A 323 0.55 -22.61 3.15
C ILE A 323 1.71 -23.58 3.01
N VAL A 324 2.94 -23.08 2.80
CA VAL A 324 4.14 -23.91 2.67
C VAL A 324 4.49 -24.61 3.98
N GLN A 325 4.32 -23.93 5.13
CA GLN A 325 4.49 -24.54 6.45
C GLN A 325 3.52 -25.72 6.66
N ALA A 326 2.23 -25.52 6.38
CA ALA A 326 1.22 -26.56 6.51
C ALA A 326 1.44 -27.71 5.51
N LEU A 327 1.89 -27.40 4.29
CA LEU A 327 2.22 -28.40 3.28
C LEU A 327 3.39 -29.28 3.73
N ASN A 328 4.43 -28.69 4.34
CA ASN A 328 5.60 -29.42 4.85
C ASN A 328 5.24 -30.38 6.01
N ALA A 329 4.12 -30.12 6.71
CA ALA A 329 3.55 -31.00 7.74
C ALA A 329 2.52 -32.02 7.20
N THR A 330 2.16 -31.95 5.91
CA THR A 330 1.12 -32.78 5.31
C THR A 330 1.70 -34.06 4.74
N GLU A 331 1.30 -35.21 5.28
CA GLU A 331 1.67 -36.53 4.75
C GLU A 331 0.42 -37.26 4.21
N ARG A 332 0.44 -37.64 2.93
CA ARG A 332 -0.60 -38.45 2.27
C ARG A 332 0.04 -39.62 1.51
N PRO A 333 -0.69 -40.73 1.25
CA PRO A 333 -0.15 -41.86 0.50
C PRO A 333 0.45 -41.49 -0.86
N PHE A 334 -0.14 -40.52 -1.57
CA PHE A 334 0.33 -40.01 -2.86
C PHE A 334 1.22 -38.77 -2.76
N PHE A 335 1.34 -38.16 -1.58
CA PHE A 335 2.08 -36.93 -1.33
C PHE A 335 2.94 -37.11 -0.08
N ARG A 336 4.15 -37.66 -0.28
CA ARG A 336 5.14 -37.87 0.78
C ARG A 336 6.19 -36.79 0.72
N VAL A 337 6.21 -35.93 1.72
CA VAL A 337 7.14 -34.78 1.77
C VAL A 337 8.57 -35.26 1.92
N ALA A 338 8.80 -36.43 2.53
CA ALA A 338 10.13 -37.05 2.64
C ALA A 338 10.90 -37.12 1.30
N ALA A 339 10.20 -37.32 0.17
CA ALA A 339 10.80 -37.39 -1.18
C ALA A 339 11.36 -36.05 -1.68
N ALA A 340 10.94 -34.93 -1.10
CA ALA A 340 11.30 -33.57 -1.52
C ALA A 340 11.66 -32.66 -0.33
N ARG A 341 12.02 -33.25 0.82
CA ARG A 341 12.14 -32.53 2.09
C ARG A 341 13.14 -31.38 2.01
N ASP A 342 14.31 -31.60 1.42
CA ASP A 342 15.38 -30.59 1.38
C ASP A 342 14.97 -29.38 0.53
N PHE A 343 14.33 -29.63 -0.62
CA PHE A 343 13.83 -28.59 -1.51
C PHE A 343 12.62 -27.84 -0.93
N MET A 344 11.67 -28.56 -0.33
CA MET A 344 10.55 -27.98 0.42
C MET A 344 11.05 -27.09 1.57
N GLN A 345 12.07 -27.56 2.30
CA GLN A 345 12.68 -26.79 3.39
C GLN A 345 13.42 -25.56 2.86
N CYS A 346 14.10 -25.66 1.72
CA CYS A 346 14.75 -24.53 1.06
C CYS A 346 13.72 -23.42 0.74
N ALA A 347 12.63 -23.77 0.06
CA ALA A 347 11.55 -22.83 -0.24
C ALA A 347 10.98 -22.17 1.04
N LEU A 348 10.77 -22.97 2.08
CA LEU A 348 10.28 -22.47 3.37
C LEU A 348 11.26 -21.47 4.02
N VAL A 349 12.55 -21.79 4.08
CA VAL A 349 13.57 -20.91 4.67
C VAL A 349 13.68 -19.61 3.88
N ASN A 350 13.61 -19.67 2.56
CA ASN A 350 13.62 -18.48 1.69
C ASN A 350 12.43 -17.57 1.98
N LEU A 351 11.21 -18.13 2.10
CA LEU A 351 10.01 -17.37 2.45
C LEU A 351 10.09 -16.77 3.86
N GLN A 352 10.61 -17.51 4.84
CA GLN A 352 10.85 -16.99 6.19
C GLN A 352 11.87 -15.85 6.21
N ALA A 353 12.92 -15.96 5.40
CA ALA A 353 13.92 -14.90 5.25
C ALA A 353 13.31 -13.64 4.61
N ALA A 354 12.49 -13.80 3.57
CA ALA A 354 11.76 -12.69 2.95
C ALA A 354 10.80 -12.02 3.93
N ASP A 355 10.00 -12.79 4.67
CA ASP A 355 9.06 -12.29 5.69
C ASP A 355 9.78 -11.47 6.79
N GLY A 356 10.89 -12.02 7.32
CA GLY A 356 11.71 -11.32 8.31
C GLY A 356 12.34 -10.02 7.76
N GLN A 357 12.77 -10.02 6.50
CA GLN A 357 13.28 -8.82 5.84
C GLN A 357 12.19 -7.77 5.63
N LEU A 358 10.98 -8.17 5.22
CA LEU A 358 9.85 -7.26 5.02
C LEU A 358 9.42 -6.60 6.34
N THR A 359 9.41 -7.36 7.43
CA THR A 359 9.16 -6.83 8.79
C THR A 359 10.20 -5.78 9.18
N TRP A 360 11.48 -6.05 8.91
CA TRP A 360 12.55 -5.08 9.17
C TRP A 360 12.45 -3.83 8.28
N LEU A 361 12.10 -4.00 7.00
CA LEU A 361 11.88 -2.90 6.07
C LEU A 361 10.70 -2.02 6.49
N ASP A 362 9.61 -2.59 7.03
CA ASP A 362 8.46 -1.80 7.50
C ASP A 362 8.88 -0.86 8.63
N GLY A 363 9.69 -1.35 9.57
CA GLY A 363 10.27 -0.53 10.64
C GLY A 363 11.11 0.62 10.08
N ARG A 364 11.91 0.38 9.04
CA ARG A 364 12.73 1.41 8.38
C ARG A 364 11.90 2.43 7.62
N VAL A 365 10.90 2.00 6.85
CA VAL A 365 9.97 2.90 6.16
C VAL A 365 9.19 3.75 7.16
N SER A 366 8.81 3.19 8.31
CA SER A 366 8.17 3.96 9.39
C SER A 366 9.13 4.99 9.99
N ALA A 367 10.41 4.64 10.21
CA ALA A 367 11.42 5.58 10.69
C ALA A 367 11.69 6.71 9.69
N LEU A 368 11.78 6.39 8.40
CA LEU A 368 11.86 7.37 7.30
C LEU A 368 10.70 8.36 7.32
N ARG A 369 9.47 7.86 7.48
CA ARG A 369 8.27 8.70 7.58
C ARG A 369 8.38 9.66 8.78
N SER A 370 8.73 9.15 9.96
CA SER A 370 8.91 9.99 11.14
C SER A 370 10.02 11.04 10.95
N GLY A 371 11.13 10.67 10.30
CA GLY A 371 12.22 11.59 9.96
C GLY A 371 11.77 12.70 9.01
N PHE A 372 10.96 12.36 7.99
CA PHE A 372 10.35 13.32 7.07
C PHE A 372 9.40 14.29 7.80
N GLU A 373 8.53 13.77 8.67
CA GLU A 373 7.61 14.58 9.49
C GLU A 373 8.37 15.55 10.40
N MET A 374 9.45 15.09 11.04
CA MET A 374 10.32 15.94 11.85
C MET A 374 10.94 17.07 11.02
N HIS A 375 11.43 16.78 9.81
CA HIS A 375 11.96 17.80 8.91
C HIS A 375 10.91 18.81 8.46
N ALA A 376 9.70 18.36 8.15
CA ALA A 376 8.58 19.24 7.81
C ALA A 376 8.23 20.17 8.99
N GLN A 377 8.17 19.62 10.21
CA GLN A 377 7.94 20.40 11.44
C GLN A 377 9.04 21.44 11.67
N GLU A 378 10.31 21.06 11.48
CA GLU A 378 11.44 21.98 11.61
C GLU A 378 11.33 23.15 10.62
N GLN A 379 10.91 22.91 9.37
CA GLN A 379 10.68 23.99 8.41
C GLN A 379 9.54 24.93 8.83
N VAL A 380 8.44 24.39 9.35
CA VAL A 380 7.32 25.19 9.88
C VAL A 380 7.79 26.03 11.07
N ASN A 381 8.50 25.41 12.01
CA ASN A 381 9.03 26.08 13.19
C ASN A 381 9.99 27.22 12.82
N ARG A 382 10.87 27.00 11.83
CA ARG A 382 11.75 28.04 11.29
C ARG A 382 10.99 29.23 10.69
N ARG A 383 9.94 28.97 9.91
CA ARG A 383 9.09 30.03 9.34
C ARG A 383 8.38 30.83 10.43
N LEU A 384 7.84 30.16 11.44
CA LEU A 384 7.19 30.80 12.59
C LEU A 384 8.19 31.65 13.40
N ASN A 385 9.37 31.12 13.67
CA ASN A 385 10.42 31.86 14.38
C ASN A 385 10.85 33.11 13.60
N MET A 386 11.01 33.03 12.28
CA MET A 386 11.33 34.20 11.45
C MET A 386 10.24 35.28 11.53
N LEU A 387 8.96 34.89 11.40
CA LEU A 387 7.84 35.82 11.51
C LEU A 387 7.77 36.45 12.91
N THR A 388 8.08 35.68 13.95
CA THR A 388 8.08 36.14 15.34
C THR A 388 9.19 37.17 15.57
N ILE A 389 10.41 36.91 15.09
CA ILE A 389 11.53 37.86 15.18
C ILE A 389 11.17 39.17 14.45
N LEU A 390 10.62 39.08 13.24
CA LEU A 390 10.22 40.24 12.46
C LEU A 390 9.13 41.05 13.17
N SER A 391 8.12 40.37 13.73
CA SER A 391 7.04 40.99 14.49
C SER A 391 7.53 41.65 15.77
N ALA A 392 8.45 41.01 16.50
CA ALA A 392 9.04 41.55 17.71
C ALA A 392 9.85 42.83 17.43
N ILE A 393 10.54 42.91 16.28
CA ILE A 393 11.26 44.13 15.86
C ILE A 393 10.29 45.23 15.45
N PHE A 394 9.26 44.92 14.68
CA PHE A 394 8.34 45.94 14.16
C PHE A 394 7.30 46.43 15.18
N MET A 395 6.87 45.61 16.13
CA MET A 395 5.80 46.00 17.07
C MET A 395 6.17 47.27 17.88
N PRO A 396 7.36 47.40 18.49
CA PRO A 396 7.74 48.63 19.21
C PRO A 396 7.96 49.82 18.26
N VAL A 397 8.54 49.59 17.08
CA VAL A 397 8.75 50.64 16.07
C VAL A 397 7.42 51.19 15.57
N THR A 398 6.45 50.30 15.32
CA THR A 398 5.10 50.66 14.88
C THR A 398 4.34 51.38 15.99
N LEU A 399 4.53 50.96 17.25
CA LEU A 399 3.96 51.66 18.41
C LEU A 399 4.49 53.10 18.51
N LEU A 400 5.81 53.29 18.38
CA LEU A 400 6.44 54.62 18.36
C LEU A 400 5.92 55.49 17.22
N ALA A 401 5.85 54.93 16.00
CA ALA A 401 5.28 55.61 14.85
C ALA A 401 3.80 55.99 15.07
N SER A 402 3.03 55.12 15.73
CA SER A 402 1.62 55.37 16.05
C SER A 402 1.45 56.49 17.07
N ILE A 403 2.25 56.52 18.14
CA ILE A 403 2.21 57.55 19.19
C ILE A 403 2.51 58.94 18.58
N TRP A 404 3.57 59.04 17.77
CA TRP A 404 3.91 60.30 17.09
C TRP A 404 3.04 60.61 15.87
N GLY A 405 2.23 59.65 15.40
CA GLY A 405 1.23 59.83 14.36
C GLY A 405 -0.13 60.31 14.88
N MET A 406 -0.29 60.52 16.19
CA MET A 406 -1.56 60.98 16.78
C MET A 406 -1.79 62.47 16.52
N ASN A 407 -3.04 62.86 16.28
CA ASN A 407 -3.41 64.26 16.01
C ASN A 407 -3.80 65.02 17.29
N PHE A 408 -2.89 65.15 18.26
CA PHE A 408 -3.15 65.95 19.46
C PHE A 408 -2.74 67.41 19.29
N ALA A 409 -3.55 68.34 19.83
CA ALA A 409 -3.33 69.79 19.70
C ALA A 409 -2.13 70.31 20.50
N THR A 410 -1.77 69.66 21.60
CA THR A 410 -0.62 70.00 22.45
C THR A 410 0.27 68.79 22.64
N MET A 411 1.20 68.59 21.71
CA MET A 411 2.34 67.67 21.89
C MET A 411 3.56 68.50 22.31
N PRO A 412 4.15 68.26 23.50
CA PRO A 412 5.30 69.03 23.98
C PRO A 412 6.52 68.92 23.04
N GLU A 413 6.62 67.86 22.23
CA GLU A 413 7.72 67.62 21.30
C GLU A 413 7.60 68.40 19.99
N LEU A 414 6.40 68.84 19.58
CA LEU A 414 6.16 69.44 18.25
C LEU A 414 6.86 70.79 18.04
N GLY A 415 7.18 71.50 19.12
CA GLY A 415 7.85 72.81 19.08
C GLY A 415 9.36 72.74 18.88
N LEU A 416 9.97 71.55 18.91
CA LEU A 416 11.41 71.37 18.73
C LEU A 416 11.75 71.27 17.22
N PRO A 417 12.69 72.08 16.69
CA PRO A 417 13.03 72.08 15.27
C PRO A 417 13.62 70.75 14.76
N TYR A 418 14.08 69.88 15.66
CA TYR A 418 14.65 68.57 15.34
C TYR A 418 13.80 67.38 15.85
N ALA A 419 12.55 67.59 16.27
CA ALA A 419 11.73 66.50 16.82
C ALA A 419 11.53 65.33 15.84
N TYR A 420 11.22 65.62 14.57
CA TYR A 420 11.03 64.60 13.54
C TYR A 420 12.28 63.74 13.30
N PRO A 421 13.49 64.29 13.03
CA PRO A 421 14.68 63.48 12.88
C PRO A 421 15.11 62.76 14.16
N ILE A 422 14.84 63.33 15.35
CA ILE A 422 15.08 62.64 16.63
C ILE A 422 14.17 61.41 16.77
N ALA A 423 12.87 61.54 16.49
CA ALA A 423 11.92 60.43 16.53
C ALA A 423 12.31 59.29 15.57
N LEU A 424 12.72 59.64 14.35
CA LEU A 424 13.24 58.68 13.37
C LEU A 424 14.52 57.99 13.88
N GLY A 425 15.44 58.74 14.46
CA GLY A 425 16.66 58.21 15.07
C GLY A 425 16.36 57.22 16.20
N VAL A 426 15.39 57.52 17.06
CA VAL A 426 14.94 56.63 18.13
C VAL A 426 14.32 55.34 17.57
N MET A 427 13.44 55.45 16.56
CA MET A 427 12.84 54.27 15.91
C MET A 427 13.90 53.35 15.28
N VAL A 428 14.88 53.93 14.57
CA VAL A 428 16.01 53.19 13.98
C VAL A 428 16.88 52.57 15.06
N ALA A 429 17.16 53.30 16.15
CA ALA A 429 17.96 52.79 17.27
C ALA A 429 17.28 51.60 17.97
N VAL A 430 15.96 51.67 18.20
CA VAL A 430 15.18 50.57 18.80
C VAL A 430 15.16 49.36 17.88
N GLY A 431 14.83 49.54 16.59
CA GLY A 431 14.81 48.44 15.62
C GLY A 431 16.19 47.77 15.46
N SER A 432 17.25 48.58 15.36
CA SER A 432 18.63 48.09 15.27
C SER A 432 19.09 47.41 16.56
N GLY A 433 18.69 47.95 17.72
CA GLY A 433 18.98 47.36 19.03
C GLY A 433 18.35 45.97 19.19
N MET A 434 17.09 45.82 18.80
CA MET A 434 16.40 44.53 18.81
C MET A 434 17.00 43.55 17.80
N TYR A 435 17.33 44.00 16.58
CA TYR A 435 18.01 43.16 15.59
C TYR A 435 19.35 42.63 16.13
N LEU A 436 20.18 43.50 16.72
CA LEU A 436 21.46 43.11 17.31
C LEU A 436 21.29 42.16 18.50
N PHE A 437 20.25 42.35 19.31
CA PHE A 437 19.92 41.44 20.40
C PHE A 437 19.60 40.03 19.88
N PHE A 438 18.72 39.90 18.88
CA PHE A 438 18.37 38.61 18.28
C PHE A 438 19.54 37.95 17.54
N ARG A 439 20.42 38.75 16.94
CA ARG A 439 21.65 38.26 16.31
C ARG A 439 22.65 37.75 17.34
N LYS A 440 22.87 38.46 18.45
CA LYS A 440 23.78 38.02 19.52
C LYS A 440 23.29 36.78 20.26
N THR A 441 21.99 36.60 20.37
CA THR A 441 21.38 35.44 21.04
C THR A 441 21.27 34.21 20.13
N GLY A 442 21.71 34.31 18.87
CA GLY A 442 21.72 33.19 17.92
C GLY A 442 20.33 32.78 17.44
N TRP A 443 19.31 33.64 17.59
CA TRP A 443 17.95 33.32 17.14
C TRP A 443 17.86 33.23 15.61
N PHE A 444 18.69 33.98 14.88
CA PHE A 444 18.80 33.86 13.43
C PHE A 444 19.50 32.57 13.00
N ASP A 445 20.47 32.08 13.77
CA ASP A 445 21.23 30.86 13.46
C ASP A 445 20.39 29.60 13.64
N ARG A 446 19.37 29.65 14.52
CA ARG A 446 18.35 28.59 14.66
C ARG A 446 17.38 28.52 13.48
N VAL A 447 17.45 29.48 12.56
CA VAL A 447 16.56 29.59 11.39
C VAL A 447 17.31 29.31 10.07
N GLY A 448 18.64 29.48 10.04
CA GLY A 448 19.49 29.23 8.87
C GLY A 448 19.80 27.75 8.57
N PRO A 449 20.17 27.38 7.33
CA PRO A 449 20.57 26.02 6.99
C PRO A 449 21.80 25.59 7.81
N PRO A 450 21.91 24.31 8.21
CA PRO A 450 23.10 23.79 8.90
C PRO A 450 24.26 23.75 7.90
N GLY A 451 25.00 24.85 7.79
CA GLY A 451 26.13 24.94 6.85
C GLY A 451 26.84 26.28 6.87
N ASP A 452 26.17 27.36 7.28
CA ASP A 452 26.78 28.68 7.32
C ASP A 452 27.33 28.99 8.71
N LYS A 453 28.32 28.20 9.14
CA LYS A 453 29.22 28.58 10.22
C LYS A 453 30.55 28.99 9.60
N THR A 454 30.66 30.27 9.23
CA THR A 454 31.95 30.95 9.09
C THR A 454 32.02 32.14 10.02
#